data_AF-A0A7M1SRT8-F1
#
_entry.id   AF-A0A7M1SRT8-F1
#
_cell.length_a   1.000
_cell.length_b   1.000
_cell.length_c   1.000
_cell.angle_alpha   90.00
_cell.angle_beta   90.00
_cell.angle_gamma   90.00
#
_symmetry.space_group_name_H-M   'P 1'
#
loop_
_entity.id
_entity.type
_entity.pdbx_description
1 polymer ?
#
loop_
_entity_poly.entity_id
_entity_poly.type
_entity_poly.pdbx_seq_one_letter_code
_entity_poly.pdbx_strand_id
1 'polypeptide(L)' 'MTASPLEQIHRWVTAGGGYRTQLVREGIAVDLTTCDGGEAVETVTVPRAAHEHLRKIVHPTGG' A
#
# COMPACT_ATOMS: atom_id res chain seq x y z
N MET A 1 -19.40 -5.33 0.09
CA MET A 1 -18.74 -4.01 -0.04
C MET A 1 -17.25 -4.28 -0.09
N THR A 2 -16.58 -3.95 -1.18
CA THR A 2 -15.12 -4.09 -1.33
C THR A 2 -14.44 -3.17 -0.32
N ALA A 3 -13.43 -3.67 0.39
CA ALA A 3 -12.63 -2.87 1.32
C ALA A 3 -11.99 -1.69 0.59
N SER A 4 -11.79 -0.57 1.29
CA SER A 4 -11.10 0.57 0.69
C SER A 4 -9.65 0.20 0.34
N PRO A 5 -9.06 0.81 -0.70
CA PRO A 5 -7.65 0.62 -1.05
C PRO A 5 -6.68 0.69 0.14
N LEU A 6 -6.91 1.64 1.06
CA LEU A 6 -6.09 1.80 2.27
C LEU A 6 -6.25 0.63 3.25
N GLU A 7 -7.47 0.14 3.47
CA GLU A 7 -7.71 -1.03 4.33
C GLU A 7 -7.10 -2.31 3.76
N GLN A 8 -7.04 -2.44 2.42
CA GLN A 8 -6.37 -3.57 1.77
C GLN A 8 -4.87 -3.53 2.03
N ILE A 9 -4.24 -2.37 1.81
CA ILE A 9 -2.80 -2.18 2.06
C ILE A 9 -2.47 -2.39 3.53
N HIS A 10 -3.26 -1.83 4.45
CA HIS A 10 -3.04 -2.00 5.89
C HIS A 10 -3.10 -3.47 6.32
N ARG A 11 -4.10 -4.22 5.83
CA ARG A 11 -4.19 -5.67 6.10
C ARG A 11 -3.00 -6.43 5.55
N TRP A 12 -2.55 -6.09 4.34
CA TRP A 12 -1.39 -6.73 3.72
C TRP A 12 -0.11 -6.52 4.54
N VAL A 13 0.18 -5.28 4.92
CA VAL A 13 1.34 -4.94 5.76
C VAL A 13 1.25 -5.61 7.12
N THR A 14 0.06 -5.63 7.74
CA THR A 14 -0.16 -6.29 9.04
C THR A 14 0.05 -7.80 8.96
N ALA A 15 -0.22 -8.42 7.81
CA ALA A 15 0.04 -9.84 7.56
C ALA A 15 1.52 -10.15 7.27
N GLY A 16 2.40 -9.15 7.33
CA GLY A 16 3.84 -9.28 7.08
C GLY A 16 4.25 -9.08 5.62
N GLY A 17 3.29 -8.76 4.74
CA GLY A 17 3.56 -8.49 3.33
C GLY A 17 4.32 -7.17 3.12
N GLY A 18 5.11 -7.13 2.06
CA GLY A 18 5.79 -5.91 1.61
C GLY A 18 4.92 -5.08 0.67
N TYR A 19 5.39 -3.88 0.34
CA TYR A 19 4.79 -3.08 -0.71
C TYR A 19 5.84 -2.16 -1.36
N ARG A 20 5.55 -1.68 -2.57
CA ARG A 20 6.28 -0.64 -3.28
C ARG A 20 5.30 0.42 -3.74
N THR A 21 5.71 1.69 -3.76
CA THR A 21 4.85 2.79 -4.19
C THR A 21 5.41 3.44 -5.45
N GLN A 22 4.51 3.79 -6.37
CA GLN A 22 4.83 4.51 -7.60
C GLN A 22 3.80 5.62 -7.81
N LEU A 23 4.26 6.82 -8.12
CA LEU A 23 3.37 7.92 -8.52
C LEU A 23 2.83 7.67 -9.93
N VAL A 24 1.51 7.70 -10.08
CA VAL A 24 0.81 7.53 -11.35
C VAL A 24 -0.12 8.71 -11.61
N ARG A 25 -0.64 8.84 -12.84
CA ARG A 25 -1.49 9.98 -13.24
C ARG A 25 -2.72 10.16 -12.33
N GLU A 26 -3.30 9.06 -11.85
CA GLU A 26 -4.53 9.06 -11.04
C GLU A 26 -4.27 9.08 -9.52
N GLY A 27 -3.00 9.04 -9.09
CA GLY A 27 -2.65 8.99 -7.67
C GLY A 27 -1.35 8.24 -7.42
N ILE A 28 -1.40 7.25 -6.54
CA ILE A 28 -0.25 6.41 -6.19
C ILE A 28 -0.65 4.96 -6.39
N ALA A 29 0.07 4.28 -7.26
CA ALA A 29 0.02 2.84 -7.37
C ALA A 29 0.84 2.24 -6.21
N VAL A 30 0.25 1.25 -5.55
CA VAL A 30 0.87 0.50 -4.47
C VAL A 30 0.90 -0.95 -4.88
N ASP A 31 2.09 -1.43 -5.20
CA ASP A 31 2.33 -2.83 -5.52
C ASP A 31 2.51 -3.59 -4.20
N LEU A 32 1.56 -4.45 -3.86
CA LEU A 32 1.67 -5.38 -2.75
C LEU A 32 2.64 -6.48 -3.16
N THR A 33 3.66 -6.73 -2.36
CA THR A 33 4.65 -7.78 -2.59
C THR A 33 4.58 -8.82 -1.49
N THR A 34 4.89 -10.07 -1.81
CA THR A 34 5.07 -11.11 -0.79
C THR A 34 6.21 -10.77 0.17
N CYS A 35 6.27 -11.47 1.31
CA CYS A 35 7.29 -11.27 2.33
C CYS A 35 8.72 -11.56 1.80
N ASP A 36 8.85 -12.46 0.83
CA ASP A 36 10.12 -12.75 0.15
C ASP A 36 10.54 -11.66 -0.86
N GLY A 37 9.66 -10.69 -1.14
CA GLY A 37 9.97 -9.50 -1.93
C GLY A 37 10.21 -9.73 -3.42
N GLY A 38 9.90 -10.93 -3.92
CA GLY A 38 10.18 -11.35 -5.29
C GLY A 38 9.33 -10.63 -6.34
N GLU A 39 8.00 -10.65 -6.18
CA GLU A 39 7.08 -10.13 -7.19
C GLU A 39 5.89 -9.38 -6.58
N ALA A 40 5.32 -8.45 -7.36
CA ALA A 40 4.08 -7.79 -7.02
C ALA A 40 2.92 -8.78 -7.24
N VAL A 41 2.13 -9.03 -6.20
CA VAL A 41 0.95 -9.89 -6.27
C VAL A 41 -0.30 -9.12 -6.69
N GLU A 42 -0.34 -7.83 -6.37
CA GLU A 42 -1.48 -6.97 -6.66
C GLU A 42 -1.03 -5.50 -6.70
N THR A 43 -1.59 -4.73 -7.64
CA THR A 43 -1.39 -3.28 -7.70
C THR A 43 -2.67 -2.56 -7.33
N VAL A 44 -2.63 -1.76 -6.27
CA VAL A 44 -3.76 -0.98 -5.78
C VAL A 44 -3.49 0.50 -6.01
N THR A 45 -4.41 1.20 -6.67
CA THR A 45 -4.27 2.67 -6.84
C THR A 45 -5.00 3.40 -5.73
N VAL A 46 -4.28 4.24 -4.98
CA VAL A 46 -4.85 5.17 -4.00
C VAL A 46 -4.89 6.59 -4.57
N PRO A 47 -5.97 7.35 -4.36
CA PRO A 47 -6.01 8.76 -4.75
C PRO A 47 -4.89 9.57 -4.08
N ARG A 48 -4.39 10.61 -4.75
CA ARG A 48 -3.29 11.43 -4.22
C ARG A 48 -3.62 12.06 -2.85
N ALA A 49 -4.87 12.39 -2.59
CA ALA A 49 -5.32 12.90 -1.28
C ALA A 49 -5.13 11.88 -0.14
N ALA A 50 -5.11 10.59 -0.46
CA ALA A 50 -4.88 9.50 0.49
C ALA A 50 -3.39 9.20 0.72
N HIS A 51 -2.47 9.89 0.02
CA HIS A 51 -1.02 9.67 0.13
C HIS A 51 -0.48 9.80 1.56
N GLU A 52 -0.91 10.83 2.29
CA GLU A 52 -0.46 11.06 3.66
C GLU A 52 -0.96 9.96 4.61
N HIS A 53 -2.15 9.41 4.36
CA HIS A 53 -2.66 8.25 5.09
C HIS A 53 -1.87 6.98 4.75
N LEU A 54 -1.54 6.78 3.47
CA LEU A 54 -0.67 5.69 3.05
C LEU A 54 0.67 5.77 3.78
N ARG A 55 1.33 6.94 3.81
CA ARG A 55 2.60 7.14 4.52
C ARG A 55 2.54 6.71 5.99
N LYS A 56 1.45 7.00 6.70
CA LYS A 56 1.26 6.61 8.11
C LYS A 56 1.08 5.09 8.30
N ILE A 57 0.39 4.44 7.36
CA ILE A 57 0.23 2.98 7.36
C ILE A 57 1.57 2.30 7.11
N VAL A 58 2.36 2.89 6.20
CA VAL A 58 3.50 2.22 5.61
C VAL A 58 4.85 2.52 6.29
N HIS A 59 4.96 3.68 6.90
CA HIS A 59 6.02 4.10 7.79
C HIS A 59 5.34 4.60 9.06
N PRO A 60 4.83 3.69 9.91
CA PRO A 60 4.47 4.10 11.26
C PRO A 60 5.78 4.57 11.87
N THR A 61 5.98 5.89 11.95
CA THR A 61 7.14 6.49 12.59
C THR A 61 7.33 5.76 13.92
N GLY A 62 8.35 4.91 14.01
CA GLY A 62 8.61 4.10 15.17
C GLY A 62 8.90 5.02 16.35
N GLY A 63 8.03 4.98 17.34
CA GLY A 63 8.35 5.27 18.73
C GLY A 63 8.69 3.98 19.45
#